data_AF-A0A395I1N6-F1
#
_entry.id   AF-A0A395I1N6-F1
#
_cell.length_a   1.000
_cell.length_b   1.000
_cell.length_c   1.000
_cell.angle_alpha   90.00
_cell.angle_beta   90.00
_cell.angle_gamma   90.00
#
_symmetry.space_group_name_H-M   'P 1'
#
loop_
_entity.id
_entity.type
_entity.pdbx_description
1 polymer ?
#
loop_
_entity_poly.entity_id
_entity_poly.type
_entity_poly.pdbx_seq_one_letter_code
_entity_poly.pdbx_strand_id
1 'polypeptide(L)'
;MPPHLHPRSRSTTSLFAASLLASLFVVGLPHVFPCPAPRRTLADSEMTVDADGQPIPRVRRRRRKDAEQFSPDDRSLAQTPMATDEEVSTFLQLEAEAAQLSHAGRECPVPKPKGILDTEIDWSTYMQQIALYLAGERDYTLIKGSTGPLVYPAAHVYSYSFLYHLTDEGRDIFFGQVLFAALYLVTLVVVLACYRQSGAPPYLLPLLVLSKRLHSIFVLRLFNDGLAAFVMWLAIWLFQKRKWAAAVTVWSVGVGIKMTLLLLAPAVAVITVLSLSLVPSIRLGVLALLVQVLLAIPFLQENPAGYASRAFELTRQFMFKWTVNWRFVGEELFLSKRFSVALLAIHLVLLVLFVAFGWLRPVQSRLPGFVQNLLTGRHRPVPLSKAYIMTTLLSSLAIGLLCARSLHYQFFAYLSWATPFLLWRAGLHPVLLYAVWVLQEWSWNTYPSTNTSSMAVVLSLVIQVFGVLANSANAFTDTRAKQAGKEHIQ
;
A
#
# COMPACT_ATOMS: atom_id res chain seq x y z
N MET A 1 -39.98 -4.60 16.42
CA MET A 1 -39.21 -4.07 15.27
C MET A 1 -37.72 -4.23 15.57
N PRO A 2 -36.83 -4.52 14.59
CA PRO A 2 -35.39 -4.53 14.85
C PRO A 2 -34.90 -3.12 15.21
N PRO A 3 -33.94 -2.95 16.13
CA PRO A 3 -33.50 -1.63 16.59
C PRO A 3 -32.88 -0.80 15.45
N HIS A 4 -32.98 0.53 15.54
CA HIS A 4 -32.61 1.48 14.49
C HIS A 4 -31.15 1.42 13.99
N LEU A 5 -30.27 0.71 14.70
CA LEU A 5 -28.86 0.48 14.35
C LEU A 5 -28.53 -0.96 13.93
N HIS A 6 -29.54 -1.83 13.76
CA HIS A 6 -29.34 -3.22 13.35
C HIS A 6 -28.88 -3.32 11.87
N PRO A 7 -27.85 -4.13 11.52
CA PRO A 7 -27.23 -4.13 10.18
C PRO A 7 -28.12 -4.61 9.01
N ARG A 8 -29.37 -5.00 9.27
CA ARG A 8 -30.41 -5.30 8.26
C ARG A 8 -31.52 -4.23 8.21
N SER A 9 -31.44 -3.16 8.99
CA SER A 9 -32.45 -2.08 9.02
C SER A 9 -32.46 -1.28 7.71
N ARG A 10 -33.64 -0.74 7.35
CA ARG A 10 -33.79 0.25 6.27
C ARG A 10 -32.90 1.48 6.51
N SER A 11 -32.72 1.90 7.76
CA SER A 11 -31.81 3.00 8.15
C SER A 11 -30.35 2.72 7.76
N THR A 12 -29.86 1.50 7.95
CA THR A 12 -28.47 1.14 7.60
C THR A 12 -28.26 1.07 6.10
N THR A 13 -29.26 0.64 5.33
CA THR A 13 -29.23 0.71 3.85
C THR A 13 -29.27 2.15 3.37
N SER A 14 -30.09 3.02 4.00
CA SER A 14 -30.11 4.45 3.70
C SER A 14 -28.78 5.13 4.02
N LEU A 15 -28.12 4.77 5.13
CA LEU A 15 -26.83 5.33 5.51
C LEU A 15 -25.70 4.82 4.60
N PHE A 16 -25.72 3.54 4.21
CA PHE A 16 -24.83 3.00 3.17
C PHE A 16 -24.99 3.76 1.84
N ALA A 17 -26.23 3.96 1.39
CA ALA A 17 -26.51 4.68 0.15
C ALA A 17 -26.09 6.15 0.24
N ALA A 18 -26.36 6.82 1.36
CA ALA A 18 -25.92 8.19 1.61
C ALA A 18 -24.39 8.31 1.67
N SER A 19 -23.67 7.36 2.30
CA SER A 19 -22.20 7.34 2.29
C SER A 19 -21.64 7.11 0.88
N LEU A 20 -22.24 6.22 0.09
CA LEU A 20 -21.82 5.98 -1.29
C LEU A 20 -22.10 7.21 -2.18
N LEU A 21 -23.28 7.82 -2.08
CA LEU A 21 -23.60 9.09 -2.75
C LEU A 21 -22.65 10.22 -2.33
N ALA A 22 -22.37 10.36 -1.02
CA ALA A 22 -21.40 11.33 -0.53
C ALA A 22 -19.99 11.06 -1.11
N SER A 23 -19.59 9.80 -1.28
CA SER A 23 -18.31 9.46 -1.94
C SER A 23 -18.29 9.87 -3.41
N LEU A 24 -19.41 9.74 -4.15
CA LEU A 24 -19.53 10.22 -5.52
C LEU A 24 -19.40 11.74 -5.59
N PHE A 25 -19.98 12.48 -4.64
CA PHE A 25 -19.79 13.93 -4.55
C PHE A 25 -18.37 14.33 -4.16
N VAL A 26 -17.73 13.65 -3.19
CA VAL A 26 -16.36 13.98 -2.74
C VAL A 26 -15.32 13.64 -3.80
N VAL A 27 -15.50 12.53 -4.52
CA VAL A 27 -14.63 12.13 -5.66
C VAL A 27 -14.92 12.97 -6.91
N GLY A 28 -16.17 13.39 -7.12
CA GLY A 28 -16.56 14.23 -8.26
C GLY A 28 -16.22 15.72 -8.09
N LEU A 29 -16.20 16.25 -6.86
CA LEU A 29 -15.96 17.68 -6.58
C LEU A 29 -14.70 18.24 -7.26
N PRO A 30 -13.53 17.56 -7.20
CA PRO A 30 -12.30 18.03 -7.87
C PRO A 30 -12.37 18.09 -9.40
N HIS A 31 -13.32 17.39 -10.02
CA HIS A 31 -13.54 17.42 -11.47
C HIS A 31 -14.59 18.46 -11.89
N VAL A 32 -15.44 18.92 -10.97
CA VAL A 32 -16.48 19.94 -11.22
C VAL A 32 -15.99 21.35 -10.83
N PHE A 33 -15.16 21.46 -9.79
CA PHE A 33 -14.63 22.74 -9.33
C PHE A 33 -13.09 22.73 -9.38
N PRO A 34 -12.44 23.64 -10.14
CA PRO A 34 -11.00 23.79 -10.06
C PRO A 34 -10.61 24.24 -8.65
N CYS A 35 -9.80 23.44 -7.97
CA CYS A 35 -9.38 23.71 -6.59
C CYS A 35 -8.79 25.12 -6.44
N PRO A 36 -9.28 25.96 -5.50
CA PRO A 36 -8.61 27.20 -5.12
C PRO A 36 -7.33 26.85 -4.36
N ALA A 37 -6.23 26.69 -5.10
CA ALA A 37 -4.93 26.35 -4.54
C ALA A 37 -4.41 27.48 -3.61
N PRO A 38 -3.95 27.17 -2.38
CA PRO A 38 -3.25 28.15 -1.56
C PRO A 38 -1.97 28.60 -2.25
N ARG A 39 -1.72 29.92 -2.31
CA ARG A 39 -0.50 30.52 -2.88
C ARG A 39 0.74 30.26 -2.02
N ARG A 40 1.20 29.01 -1.91
CA ARG A 40 2.56 28.65 -1.46
C ARG A 40 3.06 27.45 -2.25
N THR A 41 3.81 27.77 -3.29
CA THR A 41 4.60 26.85 -4.11
C THR A 41 5.51 25.97 -3.25
N LEU A 42 5.25 24.67 -3.24
CA LEU A 42 6.26 23.65 -2.93
C LEU A 42 7.12 23.45 -4.18
N ALA A 43 8.06 24.39 -4.39
CA ALA A 43 9.17 24.16 -5.30
C ALA A 43 10.22 23.36 -4.54
N ASP A 44 10.28 22.05 -4.79
CA ASP A 44 11.47 21.19 -4.56
C ASP A 44 11.19 19.80 -5.18
N SER A 45 11.47 19.68 -6.47
CA SER A 45 11.54 18.39 -7.18
C SER A 45 12.59 18.49 -8.29
N GLU A 46 13.80 18.84 -7.88
CA GLU A 46 15.06 18.66 -8.62
C GLU A 46 16.22 18.96 -7.67
N MET A 47 16.70 17.93 -6.97
CA MET A 47 18.10 17.85 -6.57
C MET A 47 18.71 16.72 -7.37
N THR A 48 19.54 17.07 -8.35
CA THR A 48 20.50 16.11 -8.91
C THR A 48 21.49 15.75 -7.81
N VAL A 49 21.70 14.46 -7.64
CA VAL A 49 22.61 13.87 -6.66
C VAL A 49 23.73 13.24 -7.46
N ASP A 50 24.98 13.36 -6.99
CA ASP A 50 26.10 12.64 -7.60
C ASP A 50 26.01 11.12 -7.32
N ALA A 51 26.94 10.35 -7.91
CA ALA A 51 26.99 8.89 -7.76
C ALA A 51 27.25 8.44 -6.30
N ASP A 52 27.78 9.33 -5.45
CA ASP A 52 28.16 9.07 -4.06
C ASP A 52 27.14 9.61 -3.02
N GLY A 53 26.04 10.19 -3.48
CA GLY A 53 24.90 10.56 -2.64
C GLY A 53 24.94 11.97 -2.05
N GLN A 54 25.83 12.86 -2.48
CA GLN A 54 25.90 14.24 -2.00
C GLN A 54 24.99 15.20 -2.80
N PRO A 55 24.36 16.19 -2.15
CA PRO A 55 23.48 17.14 -2.82
C PRO A 55 24.28 18.22 -3.56
N ILE A 56 24.12 18.30 -4.88
CA ILE A 56 24.78 19.32 -5.71
C ILE A 56 24.12 20.70 -5.47
N PRO A 57 24.84 21.71 -4.93
CA PRO A 57 24.25 23.01 -4.66
C PRO A 57 24.05 23.82 -5.96
N ARG A 58 22.81 24.21 -6.24
CA ARG A 58 22.46 25.05 -7.41
C ARG A 58 23.17 26.41 -7.36
N VAL A 59 24.15 26.61 -8.23
CA VAL A 59 24.78 27.92 -8.45
C VAL A 59 23.75 28.90 -9.02
N ARG A 60 23.38 29.92 -8.24
CA ARG A 60 22.55 31.03 -8.72
C ARG A 60 23.31 31.80 -9.80
N ARG A 61 22.92 31.67 -11.08
CA ARG A 61 23.35 32.55 -12.17
C ARG A 61 23.05 34.01 -11.81
N ARG A 62 24.06 34.75 -11.36
CA ARG A 62 23.99 36.21 -11.21
C ARG A 62 24.24 36.86 -12.57
N ARG A 63 23.53 37.96 -12.83
CA ARG A 63 23.47 38.66 -14.12
C ARG A 63 24.86 39.10 -14.60
N ARG A 64 25.13 38.89 -15.89
CA ARG A 64 26.35 39.24 -16.64
C ARG A 64 26.78 40.70 -16.43
N LYS A 65 28.09 40.91 -16.28
CA LYS A 65 28.81 42.16 -16.54
C LYS A 65 30.21 41.79 -17.07
N ASP A 66 30.68 42.46 -18.12
CA ASP A 66 31.81 42.03 -18.97
C ASP A 66 33.19 42.56 -18.51
N ALA A 67 34.25 42.18 -19.24
CA ALA A 67 35.71 42.43 -19.05
C ALA A 67 36.40 41.56 -17.97
N GLU A 68 37.63 41.04 -18.13
CA GLU A 68 38.70 41.28 -19.13
C GLU A 68 39.66 40.07 -19.28
N GLN A 69 40.71 40.16 -20.13
CA GLN A 69 41.61 39.07 -20.57
C GLN A 69 42.67 38.61 -19.53
N PHE A 70 43.11 37.33 -19.61
CA PHE A 70 44.53 36.93 -19.75
C PHE A 70 44.70 35.44 -20.16
N SER A 71 45.88 35.07 -20.68
CA SER A 71 46.18 33.77 -21.33
C SER A 71 47.13 32.87 -20.46
N PRO A 72 47.71 31.73 -20.91
CA PRO A 72 47.77 30.50 -20.08
C PRO A 72 49.17 30.09 -19.59
N ASP A 73 49.27 29.03 -18.76
CA ASP A 73 50.36 28.02 -18.85
C ASP A 73 50.15 26.72 -18.00
N ASP A 74 50.14 25.59 -18.73
CA ASP A 74 50.88 24.31 -18.60
C ASP A 74 50.88 23.36 -17.34
N ARG A 75 50.91 22.04 -17.67
CA ARG A 75 51.27 20.80 -16.90
C ARG A 75 50.31 20.22 -15.83
N SER A 76 49.59 19.11 -16.07
CA SER A 76 50.00 17.66 -16.04
C SER A 76 49.62 16.96 -14.69
N LEU A 77 49.57 15.62 -14.48
CA LEU A 77 49.73 14.43 -15.34
C LEU A 77 49.09 13.16 -14.67
N ALA A 78 48.05 12.51 -15.23
CA ALA A 78 47.64 11.12 -14.86
C ALA A 78 46.67 10.47 -15.88
N GLN A 79 46.90 9.21 -16.27
CA GLN A 79 46.07 8.42 -17.21
C GLN A 79 45.63 7.09 -16.59
N THR A 80 44.37 6.66 -16.84
CA THR A 80 43.91 5.27 -17.14
C THR A 80 42.37 5.19 -17.09
N PRO A 81 41.73 4.21 -17.77
CA PRO A 81 41.83 3.83 -19.18
C PRO A 81 40.55 4.18 -19.95
N MET A 82 40.62 4.23 -21.29
CA MET A 82 39.54 4.69 -22.16
C MET A 82 38.38 3.67 -22.30
N ALA A 83 37.16 4.12 -22.02
CA ALA A 83 36.03 3.77 -22.90
C ALA A 83 36.10 4.70 -24.13
N THR A 84 35.66 4.24 -25.30
CA THR A 84 35.80 4.98 -26.56
C THR A 84 34.97 6.27 -26.56
N ASP A 85 35.62 7.41 -26.82
CA ASP A 85 34.97 8.74 -26.85
C ASP A 85 33.82 8.82 -27.87
N GLU A 86 33.83 7.97 -28.91
CA GLU A 86 32.72 7.84 -29.87
C GLU A 86 31.42 7.30 -29.25
N GLU A 87 31.48 6.38 -28.28
CA GLU A 87 30.27 5.84 -27.64
C GLU A 87 29.65 6.87 -26.69
N VAL A 88 30.49 7.58 -25.93
CA VAL A 88 30.06 8.64 -25.01
C VAL A 88 29.49 9.85 -25.78
N SER A 89 30.15 10.27 -26.86
CA SER A 89 29.63 11.35 -27.71
C SER A 89 28.34 10.96 -28.44
N THR A 90 28.21 9.72 -28.93
CA THR A 90 26.96 9.21 -29.50
C THR A 90 25.83 9.19 -28.47
N PHE A 91 26.10 8.77 -27.23
CA PHE A 91 25.11 8.78 -26.14
C PHE A 91 24.66 10.21 -25.79
N LEU A 92 25.61 11.13 -25.62
CA LEU A 92 25.31 12.55 -25.35
C LEU A 92 24.56 13.23 -26.51
N GLN A 93 24.84 12.84 -27.75
CA GLN A 93 24.14 13.34 -28.93
C GLN A 93 22.70 12.82 -28.99
N LEU A 94 22.46 11.56 -28.64
CA LEU A 94 21.11 10.98 -28.50
C LEU A 94 20.33 11.62 -27.34
N GLU A 95 20.96 11.92 -26.20
CA GLU A 95 20.32 12.68 -25.12
C GLU A 95 19.98 14.11 -25.54
N ALA A 96 20.87 14.79 -26.29
CA ALA A 96 20.62 16.13 -26.81
C ALA A 96 19.49 16.15 -27.87
N GLU A 97 19.43 15.14 -28.74
CA GLU A 97 18.38 14.98 -29.74
C GLU A 97 17.03 14.64 -29.09
N ALA A 98 17.00 13.74 -28.10
CA ALA A 98 15.81 13.47 -27.29
C ALA A 98 15.32 14.72 -26.54
N ALA A 99 16.23 15.53 -25.99
CA ALA A 99 15.88 16.80 -25.36
C ALA A 99 15.30 17.81 -26.37
N GLN A 100 15.86 17.91 -27.58
CA GLN A 100 15.31 18.76 -28.64
C GLN A 100 13.94 18.29 -29.15
N LEU A 101 13.74 16.97 -29.31
CA LEU A 101 12.45 16.39 -29.68
C LEU A 101 11.39 16.63 -28.61
N SER A 102 11.75 16.63 -27.32
CA SER A 102 10.83 16.99 -26.22
C SER A 102 10.33 18.45 -26.32
N HIS A 103 11.15 19.35 -26.88
CA HIS A 103 10.82 20.75 -27.13
C HIS A 103 10.13 21.01 -28.48
N ALA A 104 10.10 20.03 -29.40
CA ALA A 104 9.45 20.16 -30.70
C ALA A 104 7.92 19.97 -30.66
N GLY A 105 7.36 19.58 -29.51
CA GLY A 105 5.91 19.49 -29.29
C GLY A 105 5.25 20.86 -29.28
N ARG A 106 4.60 21.24 -30.39
CA ARG A 106 3.84 22.50 -30.54
C ARG A 106 2.93 22.76 -29.34
N GLU A 107 3.18 23.85 -28.61
CA GLU A 107 2.31 24.26 -27.49
C GLU A 107 0.90 24.58 -27.99
N CYS A 108 -0.08 23.79 -27.55
CA CYS A 108 -1.48 24.02 -27.85
C CYS A 108 -1.99 25.23 -27.01
N PRO A 109 -2.70 26.22 -27.59
CA PRO A 109 -3.00 27.51 -26.94
C PRO A 109 -4.09 27.44 -25.86
N VAL A 110 -4.35 26.27 -25.28
CA VAL A 110 -5.35 26.07 -24.21
C VAL A 110 -4.63 26.12 -22.86
N PRO A 111 -5.01 27.01 -21.92
CA PRO A 111 -4.36 27.08 -20.61
C PRO A 111 -4.53 25.77 -19.83
N LYS A 112 -3.43 25.04 -19.60
CA LYS A 112 -3.44 23.80 -18.80
C LYS A 112 -4.02 24.09 -17.39
N PRO A 113 -5.04 23.34 -16.93
CA PRO A 113 -5.62 23.56 -15.61
C PRO A 113 -4.58 23.25 -14.51
N LYS A 114 -4.29 24.26 -13.68
CA LYS A 114 -3.21 24.20 -12.68
C LYS A 114 -3.61 23.38 -11.45
N GLY A 115 -3.52 22.05 -11.59
CA GLY A 115 -3.70 21.08 -10.49
C GLY A 115 -2.91 19.76 -10.65
N ILE A 116 -2.07 19.63 -11.68
CA ILE A 116 -1.54 18.34 -12.19
C ILE A 116 -0.17 17.93 -11.58
N LEU A 117 0.45 18.80 -10.77
CA LEU A 117 1.86 18.69 -10.35
C LEU A 117 2.25 17.47 -9.48
N ASP A 118 1.28 16.76 -8.90
CA ASP A 118 1.51 15.60 -8.02
C ASP A 118 1.25 14.25 -8.72
N THR A 119 0.62 14.26 -9.89
CA THR A 119 0.21 13.05 -10.64
C THR A 119 1.35 12.39 -11.40
N GLU A 120 2.28 13.19 -11.91
CA GLU A 120 3.16 12.79 -13.03
C GLU A 120 4.30 11.85 -12.62
N ILE A 121 4.85 11.99 -11.42
CA ILE A 121 6.16 11.39 -11.05
C ILE A 121 6.12 9.85 -11.04
N ASP A 122 5.22 9.25 -10.25
CA ASP A 122 5.09 7.78 -10.16
C ASP A 122 4.38 7.20 -11.40
N TRP A 123 3.34 7.87 -11.92
CA TRP A 123 2.61 7.41 -13.10
C TRP A 123 3.52 7.31 -14.34
N SER A 124 4.30 8.35 -14.64
CA SER A 124 5.25 8.33 -15.76
C SER A 124 6.33 7.25 -15.59
N THR A 125 6.83 7.06 -14.36
CA THR A 125 7.76 5.96 -14.05
C THR A 125 7.15 4.60 -14.38
N TYR A 126 5.90 4.35 -13.98
CA TYR A 126 5.24 3.08 -14.28
C TYR A 126 5.06 2.91 -15.79
N MET A 127 4.62 3.94 -16.52
CA MET A 127 4.48 3.89 -17.99
C MET A 127 5.82 3.62 -18.70
N GLN A 128 6.92 4.23 -18.24
CA GLN A 128 8.28 3.97 -18.75
C GLN A 128 8.71 2.52 -18.51
N GLN A 129 8.49 1.99 -17.30
CA GLN A 129 8.79 0.59 -16.97
C GLN A 129 7.95 -0.39 -17.81
N ILE A 130 6.69 -0.06 -18.07
CA ILE A 130 5.81 -0.84 -18.95
C ILE A 130 6.25 -0.75 -20.42
N ALA A 131 6.69 0.40 -20.92
CA ALA A 131 7.19 0.54 -22.28
C ALA A 131 8.38 -0.38 -22.55
N LEU A 132 9.35 -0.47 -21.62
CA LEU A 132 10.46 -1.43 -21.70
C LEU A 132 9.96 -2.89 -21.75
N TYR A 133 9.01 -3.25 -20.89
CA TYR A 133 8.38 -4.57 -20.91
C TYR A 133 7.67 -4.87 -22.25
N LEU A 134 6.91 -3.90 -22.80
CA LEU A 134 6.22 -4.07 -24.08
C LEU A 134 7.19 -4.15 -25.26
N ALA A 135 8.35 -3.49 -25.18
CA ALA A 135 9.44 -3.60 -26.16
C ALA A 135 10.16 -4.96 -26.15
N GLY A 136 9.90 -5.80 -25.14
CA GLY A 136 10.43 -7.17 -25.06
C GLY A 136 11.25 -7.47 -23.81
N GLU A 137 11.57 -6.48 -22.97
CA GLU A 137 12.44 -6.67 -21.81
C GLU A 137 11.82 -7.62 -20.76
N ARG A 138 12.60 -8.59 -20.29
CA ARG A 138 12.22 -9.59 -19.28
C ARG A 138 13.19 -9.67 -18.10
N ASP A 139 14.38 -9.08 -18.20
CA ASP A 139 15.26 -8.92 -17.05
C ASP A 139 14.79 -7.75 -16.17
N TYR A 140 14.24 -8.10 -15.02
CA TYR A 140 13.81 -7.17 -13.97
C TYR A 140 14.91 -6.21 -13.47
N THR A 141 16.18 -6.51 -13.68
CA THR A 141 17.30 -5.63 -13.34
C THR A 141 17.51 -4.49 -14.34
N LEU A 142 16.98 -4.63 -15.57
CA LEU A 142 17.04 -3.66 -16.66
C LEU A 142 15.78 -2.78 -16.74
N ILE A 143 14.62 -3.28 -16.31
CA ILE A 143 13.36 -2.51 -16.28
C ILE A 143 13.44 -1.38 -15.24
N LYS A 144 13.59 -0.13 -15.71
CA LYS A 144 13.73 1.08 -14.89
C LYS A 144 12.91 2.23 -15.50
N GLY A 145 12.56 3.21 -14.67
CA GLY A 145 12.03 4.50 -15.09
C GLY A 145 12.77 5.63 -14.40
N SER A 146 12.36 6.87 -14.68
CA SER A 146 12.98 8.11 -14.19
C SER A 146 13.18 8.18 -12.66
N THR A 147 12.32 7.54 -11.86
CA THR A 147 12.47 7.50 -10.39
C THR A 147 13.13 6.22 -9.84
N GLY A 148 13.55 5.29 -10.70
CA GLY A 148 14.32 4.10 -10.33
C GLY A 148 13.82 2.77 -10.92
N PRO A 149 14.35 1.64 -10.43
CA PRO A 149 14.03 0.31 -10.94
C PRO A 149 12.61 -0.14 -10.59
N LEU A 150 12.09 -1.07 -11.41
CA LEU A 150 10.88 -1.81 -11.10
C LEU A 150 11.12 -2.69 -9.85
N VAL A 151 10.32 -2.46 -8.81
CA VAL A 151 10.36 -3.21 -7.54
C VAL A 151 9.01 -3.84 -7.17
N TYR A 152 8.09 -3.90 -8.14
CA TYR A 152 6.79 -4.52 -7.97
C TYR A 152 6.74 -5.87 -8.72
N PRO A 153 6.16 -6.93 -8.15
CA PRO A 153 6.15 -8.24 -8.82
C PRO A 153 5.29 -8.27 -10.08
N ALA A 154 5.29 -9.43 -10.76
CA ALA A 154 4.79 -9.57 -12.13
C ALA A 154 3.35 -9.06 -12.38
N ALA A 155 2.42 -9.17 -11.43
CA ALA A 155 1.05 -8.71 -11.65
C ALA A 155 0.89 -7.19 -11.64
N HIS A 156 1.85 -6.43 -11.08
CA HIS A 156 1.92 -4.98 -11.32
C HIS A 156 2.15 -4.71 -12.81
N VAL A 157 3.13 -5.39 -13.43
CA VAL A 157 3.46 -5.23 -14.84
C VAL A 157 2.22 -5.47 -15.70
N TYR A 158 1.56 -6.62 -15.56
CA TYR A 158 0.35 -6.93 -16.35
C TYR A 158 -0.80 -5.94 -16.13
N SER A 159 -0.97 -5.46 -14.89
CA SER A 159 -2.03 -4.49 -14.58
C SER A 159 -1.76 -3.13 -15.20
N TYR A 160 -0.51 -2.67 -15.19
CA TYR A 160 -0.13 -1.38 -15.78
C TYR A 160 0.08 -1.47 -17.30
N SER A 161 0.38 -2.63 -17.88
CA SER A 161 0.28 -2.85 -19.35
C SER A 161 -1.15 -2.66 -19.86
N PHE A 162 -2.15 -3.17 -19.13
CA PHE A 162 -3.55 -2.93 -19.47
C PHE A 162 -3.91 -1.42 -19.40
N LEU A 163 -3.44 -0.73 -18.36
CA LEU A 163 -3.64 0.72 -18.22
C LEU A 163 -2.91 1.52 -19.31
N TYR A 164 -1.69 1.15 -19.68
CA TYR A 164 -0.88 1.77 -20.74
C TYR A 164 -1.63 1.77 -22.07
N HIS A 165 -2.17 0.62 -22.49
CA HIS A 165 -2.97 0.53 -23.73
C HIS A 165 -4.30 1.30 -23.65
N LEU A 166 -4.92 1.42 -22.47
CA LEU A 166 -6.16 2.17 -22.30
C LEU A 166 -5.98 3.70 -22.25
N THR A 167 -4.81 4.19 -21.87
CA THR A 167 -4.57 5.62 -21.57
C THR A 167 -3.64 6.29 -22.57
N ASP A 168 -3.62 5.82 -23.81
CA ASP A 168 -2.72 6.30 -24.88
C ASP A 168 -1.26 6.34 -24.42
N GLU A 169 -0.75 5.18 -23.97
CA GLU A 169 0.63 5.02 -23.45
C GLU A 169 0.87 5.77 -22.14
N GLY A 170 -0.21 6.10 -21.42
CA GLY A 170 -0.18 6.89 -20.20
C GLY A 170 -0.30 8.40 -20.41
N ARG A 171 -0.45 8.87 -21.66
CA ARG A 171 -0.59 10.29 -22.00
C ARG A 171 -1.96 10.85 -21.62
N ASP A 172 -3.02 10.05 -21.71
CA ASP A 172 -4.35 10.41 -21.21
C ASP A 172 -4.45 10.17 -19.69
N ILE A 173 -3.79 11.05 -18.94
CA ILE A 173 -3.84 11.08 -17.48
C ILE A 173 -5.29 11.27 -17.01
N PHE A 174 -6.12 12.04 -17.70
CA PHE A 174 -7.51 12.29 -17.28
C PHE A 174 -8.34 11.01 -17.32
N PHE A 175 -8.27 10.23 -18.40
CA PHE A 175 -8.92 8.93 -18.45
C PHE A 175 -8.35 7.97 -17.40
N GLY A 176 -7.04 7.99 -17.16
CA GLY A 176 -6.41 7.30 -16.03
C GLY A 176 -7.02 7.67 -14.67
N GLN A 177 -7.25 8.96 -14.40
CA GLN A 177 -7.90 9.44 -13.17
C GLN A 177 -9.35 8.95 -13.07
N VAL A 178 -10.10 8.92 -14.18
CA VAL A 178 -11.46 8.36 -14.23
C VAL A 178 -11.46 6.86 -13.91
N LEU A 179 -10.53 6.09 -14.48
CA LEU A 179 -10.36 4.66 -14.16
C LEU A 179 -10.02 4.44 -12.68
N PHE A 180 -9.14 5.26 -12.09
CA PHE A 180 -8.80 5.17 -10.67
C PHE A 180 -9.92 5.68 -9.73
N ALA A 181 -10.75 6.62 -10.16
CA ALA A 181 -11.97 7.02 -9.46
C ALA A 181 -13.00 5.88 -9.44
N ALA A 182 -13.21 5.20 -10.58
CA ALA A 182 -14.04 4.00 -10.64
C ALA A 182 -13.50 2.88 -9.74
N LEU A 183 -12.18 2.63 -9.78
CA LEU A 183 -11.50 1.66 -8.91
C LEU A 183 -11.68 2.00 -7.41
N TYR A 184 -11.57 3.28 -7.03
CA TYR A 184 -11.83 3.74 -5.66
C TYR A 184 -13.27 3.41 -5.23
N LEU A 185 -14.26 3.77 -6.06
CA LEU A 185 -15.69 3.57 -5.76
C LEU A 185 -16.06 2.09 -5.66
N VAL A 186 -15.55 1.26 -6.58
CA VAL A 186 -15.73 -0.20 -6.53
C VAL A 186 -15.07 -0.79 -5.28
N THR A 187 -13.87 -0.31 -4.91
CA THR A 187 -13.22 -0.74 -3.67
C THR A 187 -14.03 -0.35 -2.44
N LEU A 188 -14.54 0.87 -2.38
CA LEU A 188 -15.39 1.35 -1.29
C LEU A 188 -16.66 0.49 -1.16
N VAL A 189 -17.30 0.09 -2.26
CA VAL A 189 -18.44 -0.84 -2.23
C VAL A 189 -18.05 -2.20 -1.62
N VAL A 190 -16.88 -2.75 -1.96
CA VAL A 190 -16.35 -3.99 -1.36
C VAL A 190 -16.05 -3.80 0.14
N VAL A 191 -15.42 -2.70 0.53
CA VAL A 191 -15.14 -2.35 1.94
C VAL A 191 -16.44 -2.27 2.74
N LEU A 192 -17.42 -1.50 2.27
CA LEU A 192 -18.73 -1.37 2.91
C LEU A 192 -19.46 -2.71 3.01
N ALA A 193 -19.34 -3.58 1.99
CA ALA A 193 -19.87 -4.94 2.03
C ALA A 193 -19.15 -5.83 3.06
N CYS A 194 -17.85 -5.64 3.31
CA CYS A 194 -17.09 -6.31 4.37
C CYS A 194 -17.50 -5.83 5.76
N TYR A 195 -17.66 -4.53 5.96
CA TYR A 195 -18.15 -3.93 7.22
C TYR A 195 -19.56 -4.42 7.57
N ARG A 196 -20.50 -4.33 6.62
CA ARG A 196 -21.89 -4.80 6.80
C ARG A 196 -21.95 -6.29 7.12
N GLN A 197 -21.12 -7.12 6.47
CA GLN A 197 -21.07 -8.56 6.72
C GLN A 197 -20.45 -8.94 8.06
N SER A 198 -19.56 -8.11 8.61
CA SER A 198 -19.00 -8.25 9.96
C SER A 198 -19.94 -7.73 11.07
N GLY A 199 -21.10 -7.16 10.72
CA GLY A 199 -22.00 -6.52 11.70
C GLY A 199 -21.42 -5.24 12.31
N ALA A 200 -20.52 -4.56 11.58
CA ALA A 200 -19.93 -3.30 12.03
C ALA A 200 -21.01 -2.21 12.19
N PRO A 201 -20.96 -1.39 13.26
CA PRO A 201 -22.01 -0.42 13.55
C PRO A 201 -22.02 0.75 12.54
N PRO A 202 -23.21 1.34 12.24
CA PRO A 202 -23.34 2.34 11.18
C PRO A 202 -22.50 3.62 11.38
N TYR A 203 -22.16 3.98 12.62
CA TYR A 203 -21.35 5.16 12.93
C TYR A 203 -19.91 5.08 12.42
N LEU A 204 -19.45 3.92 11.92
CA LEU A 204 -18.12 3.79 11.29
C LEU A 204 -18.14 4.18 9.80
N LEU A 205 -19.31 4.16 9.14
CA LEU A 205 -19.39 4.33 7.69
C LEU A 205 -18.93 5.71 7.18
N PRO A 206 -19.19 6.85 7.87
CA PRO A 206 -18.65 8.15 7.47
C PRO A 206 -17.11 8.17 7.39
N LEU A 207 -16.44 7.48 8.32
CA LEU A 207 -14.97 7.40 8.38
C LEU A 207 -14.34 6.67 7.19
N LEU A 208 -15.14 5.94 6.40
CA LEU A 208 -14.69 5.26 5.19
C LEU A 208 -14.70 6.16 3.96
N VAL A 209 -15.31 7.35 4.05
CA VAL A 209 -15.51 8.27 2.93
C VAL A 209 -14.80 9.61 3.15
N LEU A 210 -14.49 10.01 4.38
CA LEU A 210 -13.95 11.33 4.68
C LEU A 210 -12.42 11.48 4.48
N SER A 211 -11.72 10.45 4.01
CA SER A 211 -10.24 10.45 3.96
C SER A 211 -9.70 11.20 2.73
N LYS A 212 -9.17 12.43 2.94
CA LYS A 212 -8.53 13.23 1.90
C LYS A 212 -7.34 12.50 1.27
N ARG A 213 -6.49 11.87 2.09
CA ARG A 213 -5.30 11.17 1.58
C ARG A 213 -5.67 9.98 0.71
N LEU A 214 -6.71 9.24 1.07
CA LEU A 214 -7.14 8.08 0.30
C LEU A 214 -7.62 8.48 -1.10
N HIS A 215 -8.43 9.54 -1.23
CA HIS A 215 -8.81 10.07 -2.55
C HIS A 215 -7.58 10.51 -3.37
N SER A 216 -6.60 11.16 -2.73
CA SER A 216 -5.37 11.57 -3.42
C SER A 216 -4.54 10.38 -3.93
N ILE A 217 -4.44 9.30 -3.15
CA ILE A 217 -3.70 8.08 -3.52
C ILE A 217 -4.30 7.42 -4.78
N PHE A 218 -5.64 7.32 -4.85
CA PHE A 218 -6.31 6.77 -6.03
C PHE A 218 -6.35 7.78 -7.17
N VAL A 219 -7.09 8.88 -7.01
CA VAL A 219 -7.53 9.74 -8.12
C VAL A 219 -6.49 10.77 -8.52
N LEU A 220 -5.65 11.26 -7.61
CA LEU A 220 -4.67 12.32 -7.91
C LEU A 220 -3.23 11.80 -8.10
N ARG A 221 -2.99 10.49 -7.95
CA ARG A 221 -1.64 9.90 -8.02
C ARG A 221 -1.58 8.53 -8.70
N LEU A 222 -2.73 7.89 -8.96
CA LEU A 222 -2.85 6.62 -9.69
C LEU A 222 -1.90 5.53 -9.14
N PHE A 223 -1.70 5.52 -7.82
CA PHE A 223 -0.69 4.68 -7.18
C PHE A 223 -1.05 3.20 -7.23
N ASN A 224 -0.02 2.36 -7.39
CA ASN A 224 -0.13 0.89 -7.37
C ASN A 224 -0.82 0.38 -6.09
N ASP A 225 -0.66 1.09 -4.97
CA ASP A 225 -1.31 0.81 -3.68
C ASP A 225 -2.84 0.86 -3.75
N GLY A 226 -3.43 1.67 -4.63
CA GLY A 226 -4.88 1.71 -4.84
C GLY A 226 -5.40 0.40 -5.44
N LEU A 227 -4.70 -0.12 -6.44
CA LEU A 227 -4.99 -1.41 -7.07
C LEU A 227 -4.73 -2.58 -6.10
N ALA A 228 -3.60 -2.56 -5.39
CA ALA A 228 -3.28 -3.56 -4.38
C ALA A 228 -4.29 -3.56 -3.21
N ALA A 229 -4.78 -2.38 -2.80
CA ALA A 229 -5.83 -2.25 -1.79
C ALA A 229 -7.18 -2.81 -2.29
N PHE A 230 -7.56 -2.55 -3.54
CA PHE A 230 -8.74 -3.18 -4.14
C PHE A 230 -8.68 -4.72 -4.03
N VAL A 231 -7.58 -5.31 -4.50
CA VAL A 231 -7.39 -6.76 -4.50
C VAL A 231 -7.32 -7.33 -3.07
N MET A 232 -6.72 -6.61 -2.13
CA MET A 232 -6.76 -6.95 -0.69
C MET A 232 -8.20 -7.01 -0.17
N TRP A 233 -9.01 -5.98 -0.40
CA TRP A 233 -10.38 -5.90 0.10
C TRP A 233 -11.29 -6.95 -0.57
N LEU A 234 -11.07 -7.25 -1.84
CA LEU A 234 -11.75 -8.34 -2.55
C LEU A 234 -11.38 -9.72 -1.97
N ALA A 235 -10.11 -9.96 -1.64
CA ALA A 235 -9.69 -11.19 -0.96
C ALA A 235 -10.34 -11.32 0.43
N ILE A 236 -10.34 -10.25 1.25
CA ILE A 236 -11.03 -10.22 2.56
C ILE A 236 -12.52 -10.57 2.39
N TRP A 237 -13.18 -10.01 1.38
CA TRP A 237 -14.58 -10.31 1.07
C TRP A 237 -14.78 -11.79 0.71
N LEU A 238 -13.92 -12.37 -0.12
CA LEU A 238 -13.99 -13.79 -0.50
C LEU A 238 -13.72 -14.72 0.69
N PHE A 239 -12.80 -14.38 1.61
CA PHE A 239 -12.62 -15.08 2.87
C PHE A 239 -13.89 -15.02 3.75
N GLN A 240 -14.54 -13.86 3.88
CA GLN A 240 -15.83 -13.74 4.58
C GLN A 240 -16.96 -14.55 3.91
N LYS A 241 -16.88 -14.78 2.59
CA LYS A 241 -17.79 -15.67 1.85
C LYS A 241 -17.38 -17.15 1.93
N ARG A 242 -16.27 -17.49 2.60
CA ARG A 242 -15.68 -18.84 2.69
C ARG A 242 -15.34 -19.47 1.33
N LYS A 243 -15.09 -18.63 0.30
CA LYS A 243 -14.63 -19.07 -1.03
C LYS A 243 -13.10 -19.25 -1.02
N TRP A 244 -12.62 -20.22 -0.25
CA TRP A 244 -11.20 -20.30 0.16
C TRP A 244 -10.19 -20.28 -0.99
N ALA A 245 -10.38 -21.11 -2.03
CA ALA A 245 -9.48 -21.14 -3.18
C ALA A 245 -9.44 -19.78 -3.90
N ALA A 246 -10.60 -19.22 -4.25
CA ALA A 246 -10.69 -17.90 -4.88
C ALA A 246 -10.11 -16.78 -4.00
N ALA A 247 -10.34 -16.82 -2.68
CA ALA A 247 -9.79 -15.83 -1.75
C ALA A 247 -8.25 -15.87 -1.72
N VAL A 248 -7.66 -17.07 -1.71
CA VAL A 248 -6.21 -17.29 -1.72
C VAL A 248 -5.59 -16.95 -3.09
N THR A 249 -6.26 -17.29 -4.19
CA THR A 249 -5.84 -16.88 -5.55
C THR A 249 -5.83 -15.36 -5.68
N VAL A 250 -6.91 -14.68 -5.31
CA VAL A 250 -7.01 -13.20 -5.37
C VAL A 250 -6.00 -12.54 -4.43
N TRP A 251 -5.82 -13.06 -3.21
CA TRP A 251 -4.77 -12.59 -2.30
C TRP A 251 -3.37 -12.76 -2.90
N SER A 252 -3.06 -13.89 -3.53
CA SER A 252 -1.77 -14.13 -4.19
C SER A 252 -1.57 -13.19 -5.38
N VAL A 253 -2.57 -13.00 -6.25
CA VAL A 253 -2.51 -11.97 -7.31
C VAL A 253 -2.19 -10.59 -6.71
N GLY A 254 -2.80 -10.25 -5.57
CA GLY A 254 -2.52 -9.01 -4.87
C GLY A 254 -1.09 -8.89 -4.30
N VAL A 255 -0.52 -9.98 -3.79
CA VAL A 255 0.93 -10.06 -3.46
C VAL A 255 1.76 -9.80 -4.71
N GLY A 256 1.33 -10.34 -5.85
CA GLY A 256 1.94 -10.13 -7.17
C GLY A 256 1.84 -8.68 -7.68
N ILE A 257 0.91 -7.87 -7.17
CA ILE A 257 0.80 -6.43 -7.48
C ILE A 257 1.67 -5.63 -6.52
N LYS A 258 1.63 -5.95 -5.22
CA LYS A 258 2.49 -5.35 -4.21
C LYS A 258 2.74 -6.28 -3.03
N MET A 259 4.03 -6.51 -2.73
CA MET A 259 4.48 -7.42 -1.67
C MET A 259 3.95 -7.09 -0.26
N THR A 260 3.44 -5.88 -0.02
CA THR A 260 2.78 -5.48 1.23
C THR A 260 1.64 -6.42 1.65
N LEU A 261 0.98 -7.10 0.69
CA LEU A 261 -0.07 -8.07 1.02
C LEU A 261 0.47 -9.37 1.66
N LEU A 262 1.78 -9.61 1.69
CA LEU A 262 2.39 -10.68 2.49
C LEU A 262 2.14 -10.51 3.99
N LEU A 263 1.87 -9.29 4.46
CA LEU A 263 1.52 -9.02 5.87
C LEU A 263 0.20 -9.70 6.30
N LEU A 264 -0.61 -10.20 5.35
CA LEU A 264 -1.81 -10.98 5.60
C LEU A 264 -1.51 -12.49 5.74
N ALA A 265 -0.34 -12.98 5.30
CA ALA A 265 -0.01 -14.41 5.25
C ALA A 265 -0.18 -15.15 6.61
N PRO A 266 0.27 -14.60 7.76
CA PRO A 266 0.08 -15.26 9.06
C PRO A 266 -1.40 -15.45 9.40
N ALA A 267 -2.23 -14.43 9.17
CA ALA A 267 -3.67 -14.51 9.35
C ALA A 267 -4.35 -15.46 8.36
N VAL A 268 -3.95 -15.46 7.08
CA VAL A 268 -4.46 -16.41 6.07
C VAL A 268 -4.19 -17.84 6.50
N ALA A 269 -2.95 -18.16 6.90
CA ALA A 269 -2.57 -19.50 7.36
C ALA A 269 -3.38 -19.95 8.58
N VAL A 270 -3.58 -19.08 9.57
CA VAL A 270 -4.38 -19.42 10.76
C VAL A 270 -5.87 -19.57 10.41
N ILE A 271 -6.43 -18.70 9.57
CA ILE A 271 -7.83 -18.79 9.13
C ILE A 271 -8.09 -20.09 8.36
N THR A 272 -7.22 -20.46 7.42
CA THR A 272 -7.39 -21.70 6.63
C THR A 272 -7.24 -22.93 7.51
N VAL A 273 -6.20 -23.00 8.34
CA VAL A 273 -5.98 -24.14 9.26
C VAL A 273 -7.17 -24.34 10.19
N LEU A 274 -7.67 -23.26 10.81
CA LEU A 274 -8.84 -23.32 11.69
C LEU A 274 -10.13 -23.70 10.95
N SER A 275 -10.28 -23.33 9.67
CA SER A 275 -11.50 -23.56 8.90
C SER A 275 -11.51 -24.88 8.12
N LEU A 276 -10.34 -25.48 7.87
CA LEU A 276 -10.16 -26.58 6.90
C LEU A 276 -9.21 -27.70 7.35
N SER A 277 -8.51 -27.57 8.49
CA SER A 277 -7.39 -28.42 8.92
C SER A 277 -6.11 -28.27 8.08
N LEU A 278 -5.04 -29.00 8.45
CA LEU A 278 -3.68 -28.82 7.94
C LEU A 278 -3.55 -29.08 6.43
N VAL A 279 -3.97 -30.27 5.95
CA VAL A 279 -3.69 -30.71 4.57
C VAL A 279 -4.37 -29.83 3.51
N PRO A 280 -5.67 -29.46 3.63
CA PRO A 280 -6.27 -28.53 2.67
C PRO A 280 -5.66 -27.13 2.73
N SER A 281 -5.17 -26.70 3.89
CA SER A 281 -4.48 -25.42 4.06
C SER A 281 -3.11 -25.41 3.38
N ILE A 282 -2.36 -26.52 3.43
CA ILE A 282 -1.13 -26.72 2.65
C ILE A 282 -1.44 -26.66 1.15
N ARG A 283 -2.51 -27.33 0.68
CA ARG A 283 -2.94 -27.26 -0.74
C ARG A 283 -3.25 -25.83 -1.18
N LEU A 284 -3.88 -25.01 -0.32
CA LEU A 284 -4.08 -23.59 -0.57
C LEU A 284 -2.77 -22.79 -0.58
N GLY A 285 -1.81 -23.11 0.30
CA GLY A 285 -0.46 -22.54 0.26
C GLY A 285 0.27 -22.83 -1.05
N VAL A 286 0.21 -24.08 -1.52
CA VAL A 286 0.75 -24.49 -2.83
C VAL A 286 0.04 -23.75 -3.97
N LEU A 287 -1.29 -23.58 -3.93
CA LEU A 287 -2.02 -22.77 -4.90
C LEU A 287 -1.54 -21.30 -4.90
N ALA A 288 -1.29 -20.70 -3.73
CA ALA A 288 -0.77 -19.34 -3.64
C ALA A 288 0.61 -19.21 -4.30
N LEU A 289 1.52 -20.16 -4.05
CA LEU A 289 2.84 -20.22 -4.66
C LEU A 289 2.76 -20.46 -6.18
N LEU A 290 1.90 -21.38 -6.62
CA LEU A 290 1.67 -21.64 -8.04
C LEU A 290 1.21 -20.37 -8.77
N VAL A 291 0.31 -19.57 -8.18
CA VAL A 291 -0.09 -18.27 -8.75
C VAL A 291 1.11 -17.33 -8.89
N GLN A 292 2.01 -17.25 -7.90
CA GLN A 292 3.24 -16.44 -8.02
C GLN A 292 4.14 -16.92 -9.15
N VAL A 293 4.38 -18.24 -9.24
CA VAL A 293 5.23 -18.84 -10.28
C VAL A 293 4.62 -18.59 -11.66
N LEU A 294 3.33 -18.89 -11.87
CA LEU A 294 2.62 -18.69 -13.13
C LEU A 294 2.67 -17.22 -13.60
N LEU A 295 2.46 -16.27 -12.68
CA LEU A 295 2.60 -14.85 -12.99
C LEU A 295 4.04 -14.48 -13.36
N ALA A 296 5.04 -15.10 -12.72
CA ALA A 296 6.44 -14.77 -12.89
C ALA A 296 7.17 -15.50 -14.04
N ILE A 297 6.57 -16.51 -14.68
CA ILE A 297 7.17 -17.35 -15.74
C ILE A 297 8.09 -16.57 -16.70
N PRO A 298 7.63 -15.51 -17.41
CA PRO A 298 8.46 -14.89 -18.45
C PRO A 298 9.69 -14.18 -17.89
N PHE A 299 9.68 -13.79 -16.61
CA PHE A 299 10.81 -13.16 -15.92
C PHE A 299 11.73 -14.19 -15.24
N LEU A 300 11.15 -15.32 -14.79
CA LEU A 300 11.90 -16.47 -14.25
C LEU A 300 12.65 -17.26 -15.32
N GLN A 301 12.19 -17.22 -16.57
CA GLN A 301 12.89 -17.83 -17.71
C GLN A 301 14.11 -17.01 -18.14
N GLU A 302 14.03 -15.68 -18.05
CA GLU A 302 15.13 -14.78 -18.42
C GLU A 302 16.18 -14.65 -17.30
N ASN A 303 15.77 -14.10 -16.14
CA ASN A 303 16.67 -13.88 -15.01
C ASN A 303 15.95 -14.13 -13.67
N PRO A 304 15.87 -15.38 -13.19
CA PRO A 304 15.14 -15.71 -11.97
C PRO A 304 15.75 -15.07 -10.71
N ALA A 305 17.07 -14.85 -10.68
CA ALA A 305 17.74 -14.15 -9.58
C ALA A 305 17.44 -12.64 -9.61
N GLY A 306 17.44 -12.03 -10.80
CA GLY A 306 17.03 -10.65 -11.04
C GLY A 306 15.58 -10.39 -10.64
N TYR A 307 14.66 -11.25 -11.07
CA TYR A 307 13.25 -11.19 -10.65
C TYR A 307 13.11 -11.29 -9.13
N ALA A 308 13.67 -12.33 -8.50
CA ALA A 308 13.52 -12.54 -7.06
C ALA A 308 14.12 -11.39 -6.23
N SER A 309 15.30 -10.89 -6.61
CA SER A 309 15.98 -9.81 -5.89
C SER A 309 15.29 -8.44 -6.03
N ARG A 310 14.62 -8.16 -7.17
CA ARG A 310 13.91 -6.90 -7.40
C ARG A 310 12.44 -6.91 -6.97
N ALA A 311 11.68 -7.94 -7.36
CA ALA A 311 10.26 -8.05 -7.03
C ALA A 311 10.01 -8.24 -5.53
N PHE A 312 10.96 -8.86 -4.83
CA PHE A 312 10.91 -9.12 -3.39
C PHE A 312 12.17 -8.59 -2.69
N GLU A 313 12.55 -7.33 -2.96
CA GLU A 313 13.76 -6.66 -2.44
C GLU A 313 13.67 -6.37 -0.93
N LEU A 314 13.78 -7.42 -0.10
CA LEU A 314 13.71 -7.34 1.37
C LEU A 314 14.89 -6.57 2.01
N THR A 315 15.96 -6.36 1.25
CA THR A 315 17.15 -5.60 1.67
C THR A 315 16.99 -4.09 1.47
N ARG A 316 15.98 -3.62 0.71
CA ARG A 316 15.86 -2.22 0.30
C ARG A 316 15.84 -1.30 1.53
N GLN A 317 16.70 -0.29 1.48
CA GLN A 317 16.70 0.81 2.44
C GLN A 317 15.96 1.99 1.81
N PHE A 318 14.83 2.37 2.42
CA PHE A 318 14.15 3.59 2.03
C PHE A 318 14.79 4.78 2.73
N MET A 319 14.95 5.89 2.01
CA MET A 319 15.58 7.10 2.53
C MET A 319 14.79 7.67 3.71
N PHE A 320 15.49 8.03 4.79
CA PHE A 320 14.88 8.59 6.00
C PHE A 320 13.98 9.81 5.71
N LYS A 321 14.35 10.65 4.72
CA LYS A 321 13.54 11.82 4.30
C LYS A 321 12.09 11.48 3.92
N TRP A 322 11.83 10.28 3.40
CA TRP A 322 10.52 9.83 2.91
C TRP A 322 9.68 9.05 3.93
N THR A 323 10.25 8.66 5.08
CA THR A 323 9.54 7.82 6.05
C THR A 323 8.43 8.59 6.77
N VAL A 324 7.25 8.00 6.92
CA VAL A 324 6.17 8.57 7.74
C VAL A 324 6.19 8.06 9.18
N ASN A 325 6.73 6.87 9.44
CA ASN A 325 6.90 6.30 10.77
C ASN A 325 8.37 6.32 11.22
N TRP A 326 8.59 6.24 12.53
CA TRP A 326 9.91 6.24 13.19
C TRP A 326 10.82 7.46 12.96
N ARG A 327 10.36 8.55 12.33
CA ARG A 327 11.20 9.76 12.12
C ARG A 327 11.75 10.34 13.42
N PHE A 328 10.98 10.24 14.50
CA PHE A 328 11.36 10.71 15.83
C PHE A 328 12.52 9.95 16.48
N VAL A 329 12.97 8.80 15.93
CA VAL A 329 14.12 8.05 16.48
C VAL A 329 15.48 8.54 15.95
N GLY A 330 15.49 9.43 14.96
CA GLY A 330 16.70 9.93 14.30
C GLY A 330 17.22 9.02 13.18
N GLU A 331 17.97 9.61 12.24
CA GLU A 331 18.42 8.93 11.02
C GLU A 331 19.42 7.81 11.29
N GLU A 332 20.40 8.03 12.15
CA GLU A 332 21.43 7.04 12.52
C GLU A 332 20.80 5.75 13.07
N LEU A 333 19.87 5.88 14.01
CA LEU A 333 19.18 4.73 14.62
C LEU A 333 18.25 4.06 13.60
N PHE A 334 17.53 4.84 12.79
CA PHE A 334 16.64 4.35 11.75
C PHE A 334 17.37 3.51 10.67
N LEU A 335 18.55 3.95 10.23
CA LEU A 335 19.38 3.24 9.25
C LEU A 335 20.13 2.06 9.87
N SER A 336 20.25 1.99 11.20
CA SER A 336 20.99 0.93 11.88
C SER A 336 20.39 -0.48 11.66
N LYS A 337 21.28 -1.45 11.38
CA LYS A 337 20.90 -2.88 11.29
C LYS A 337 20.29 -3.40 12.60
N ARG A 338 20.74 -2.89 13.74
CA ARG A 338 20.23 -3.24 15.08
C ARG A 338 18.74 -2.89 15.22
N PHE A 339 18.34 -1.69 14.82
CA PHE A 339 16.94 -1.26 14.84
C PHE A 339 16.05 -2.11 13.91
N SER A 340 16.51 -2.38 12.69
CA SER A 340 15.76 -3.23 11.75
C SER A 340 15.56 -4.66 12.26
N VAL A 341 16.57 -5.25 12.92
CA VAL A 341 16.46 -6.59 13.52
C VAL A 341 15.55 -6.57 14.76
N ALA A 342 15.61 -5.52 15.58
CA ALA A 342 14.73 -5.36 16.74
C ALA A 342 13.25 -5.25 16.32
N LEU A 343 12.95 -4.47 15.28
CA LEU A 343 11.58 -4.37 14.72
C LEU A 343 11.07 -5.73 14.19
N LEU A 344 11.93 -6.52 13.53
CA LEU A 344 11.58 -7.86 13.08
C LEU A 344 11.33 -8.82 14.25
N ALA A 345 12.14 -8.76 15.31
CA ALA A 345 11.92 -9.55 16.53
C ALA A 345 10.58 -9.18 17.20
N ILE A 346 10.27 -7.88 17.32
CA ILE A 346 8.99 -7.39 17.84
C ILE A 346 7.82 -7.87 16.96
N HIS A 347 7.97 -7.86 15.64
CA HIS A 347 6.96 -8.38 14.71
C HIS A 347 6.63 -9.86 14.99
N LEU A 348 7.67 -10.71 15.10
CA LEU A 348 7.50 -12.14 15.38
C LEU A 348 6.87 -12.37 16.76
N VAL A 349 7.30 -11.64 17.79
CA VAL A 349 6.70 -11.71 19.14
C VAL A 349 5.22 -11.31 19.10
N LEU A 350 4.87 -10.20 18.44
CA LEU A 350 3.48 -9.76 18.32
C LEU A 350 2.61 -10.78 17.57
N LEU A 351 3.12 -11.40 16.50
CA LEU A 351 2.41 -12.49 15.82
C LEU A 351 2.17 -13.69 16.75
N VAL A 352 3.18 -14.13 17.51
CA VAL A 352 3.03 -15.24 18.47
C VAL A 352 2.02 -14.89 19.58
N LEU A 353 2.06 -13.66 20.12
CA LEU A 353 1.08 -13.18 21.10
C LEU A 353 -0.33 -13.16 20.52
N PHE A 354 -0.51 -12.68 19.29
CA PHE A 354 -1.82 -12.68 18.62
C PHE A 354 -2.33 -14.09 18.34
N VAL A 355 -1.48 -15.01 17.90
CA VAL A 355 -1.85 -16.43 17.73
C VAL A 355 -2.30 -17.02 19.07
N ALA A 356 -1.49 -16.88 20.13
CA ALA A 356 -1.72 -17.53 21.42
C ALA A 356 -2.93 -16.95 22.20
N PHE A 357 -3.11 -15.63 22.17
CA PHE A 357 -4.12 -14.94 23.00
C PHE A 357 -5.32 -14.39 22.22
N GLY A 358 -5.26 -14.33 20.89
CA GLY A 358 -6.32 -13.82 20.01
C GLY A 358 -6.86 -14.88 19.07
N TRP A 359 -6.08 -15.25 18.05
CA TRP A 359 -6.53 -16.02 16.90
C TRP A 359 -6.87 -17.48 17.23
N LEU A 360 -6.21 -18.13 18.21
CA LEU A 360 -6.58 -19.50 18.61
C LEU A 360 -7.79 -19.59 19.57
N ARG A 361 -8.38 -18.46 19.99
CA ARG A 361 -9.56 -18.46 20.90
C ARG A 361 -10.74 -19.32 20.43
N PRO A 362 -11.09 -19.44 19.13
CA PRO A 362 -12.18 -20.31 18.68
C PRO A 362 -12.00 -21.81 19.00
N VAL A 363 -10.77 -22.28 19.23
CA VAL A 363 -10.46 -23.69 19.56
C VAL A 363 -10.26 -23.89 21.07
N GLN A 364 -10.27 -22.81 21.87
CA GLN A 364 -10.08 -22.82 23.33
C GLN A 364 -8.85 -23.61 23.82
N SER A 365 -7.84 -23.77 22.95
CA SER A 365 -6.65 -24.59 23.18
C SER A 365 -5.41 -23.72 23.28
N ARG A 366 -4.49 -24.04 24.20
CA ARG A 366 -3.17 -23.40 24.28
C ARG A 366 -2.33 -23.76 23.04
N LEU A 367 -1.48 -22.83 22.59
CA LEU A 367 -0.68 -22.98 21.36
C LEU A 367 0.06 -24.34 21.25
N PRO A 368 0.79 -24.86 22.27
CA PRO A 368 1.47 -26.15 22.14
C PRO A 368 0.51 -27.33 21.90
N GLY A 369 -0.60 -27.38 22.65
CA GLY A 369 -1.63 -28.42 22.48
C GLY A 369 -2.38 -28.31 21.16
N PHE A 370 -2.58 -27.09 20.66
CA PHE A 370 -3.12 -26.87 19.31
C PHE A 370 -2.17 -27.40 18.23
N VAL A 371 -0.87 -27.10 18.31
CA VAL A 371 0.15 -27.60 17.37
C VAL A 371 0.22 -29.13 17.42
N GLN A 372 0.24 -29.73 18.61
CA GLN A 372 0.22 -31.19 18.75
C GLN A 372 -1.04 -31.81 18.13
N ASN A 373 -2.23 -31.26 18.41
CA ASN A 373 -3.49 -31.73 17.81
C ASN A 373 -3.52 -31.54 16.29
N LEU A 374 -2.90 -30.47 15.76
CA LEU A 374 -2.82 -30.22 14.33
C LEU A 374 -1.91 -31.22 13.62
N LEU A 375 -0.71 -31.48 14.16
CA LEU A 375 0.27 -32.43 13.60
C LEU A 375 -0.20 -33.89 13.68
N THR A 376 -0.92 -34.25 14.75
CA THR A 376 -1.52 -35.59 14.93
C THR A 376 -2.85 -35.78 14.19
N GLY A 377 -3.31 -34.80 13.39
CA GLY A 377 -4.59 -34.88 12.66
C GLY A 377 -5.85 -34.83 13.53
N ARG A 378 -5.72 -34.54 14.83
CA ARG A 378 -6.83 -34.48 15.80
C ARG A 378 -7.60 -33.14 15.78
N HIS A 379 -7.06 -32.10 15.15
CA HIS A 379 -7.73 -30.81 15.04
C HIS A 379 -8.99 -30.90 14.16
N ARG A 380 -10.15 -30.61 14.74
CA ARG A 380 -11.43 -30.49 14.03
C ARG A 380 -11.65 -29.04 13.57
N PRO A 381 -12.00 -28.79 12.29
CA PRO A 381 -12.32 -27.46 11.80
C PRO A 381 -13.43 -26.75 12.59
N VAL A 382 -13.28 -25.45 12.81
CA VAL A 382 -14.21 -24.60 13.56
C VAL A 382 -14.86 -23.58 12.62
N PRO A 383 -16.19 -23.40 12.63
CA PRO A 383 -16.84 -22.38 11.83
C PRO A 383 -16.48 -20.98 12.33
N LEU A 384 -15.75 -20.20 11.52
CA LEU A 384 -15.35 -18.84 11.87
C LEU A 384 -16.41 -17.80 11.45
N SER A 385 -16.60 -16.78 12.29
CA SER A 385 -17.43 -15.61 11.98
C SER A 385 -16.76 -14.68 10.96
N LYS A 386 -17.56 -13.90 10.22
CA LYS A 386 -17.05 -12.91 9.24
C LYS A 386 -16.27 -11.78 9.91
N ALA A 387 -16.71 -11.38 11.11
CA ALA A 387 -16.02 -10.42 11.96
C ALA A 387 -14.67 -10.96 12.43
N TYR A 388 -14.59 -12.24 12.86
CA TYR A 388 -13.34 -12.89 13.22
C TYR A 388 -12.36 -12.87 12.04
N ILE A 389 -12.77 -13.36 10.87
CA ILE A 389 -11.94 -13.44 9.66
C ILE A 389 -11.33 -12.07 9.31
N MET A 390 -12.17 -11.02 9.31
CA MET A 390 -11.74 -9.66 9.01
C MET A 390 -10.84 -9.07 10.12
N THR A 391 -11.13 -9.35 11.40
CA THR A 391 -10.29 -8.89 12.53
C THR A 391 -8.91 -9.52 12.44
N THR A 392 -8.82 -10.83 12.21
CA THR A 392 -7.55 -11.56 12.11
C THR A 392 -6.70 -11.04 10.94
N LEU A 393 -7.26 -10.93 9.73
CA LEU A 393 -6.57 -10.37 8.56
C LEU A 393 -6.06 -8.94 8.81
N LEU A 394 -6.92 -8.03 9.25
CA LEU A 394 -6.54 -6.63 9.47
C LEU A 394 -5.57 -6.46 10.66
N SER A 395 -5.65 -7.30 11.69
CA SER A 395 -4.69 -7.27 12.81
C SER A 395 -3.29 -7.70 12.36
N SER A 396 -3.18 -8.72 11.51
CA SER A 396 -1.89 -9.15 10.91
C SER A 396 -1.26 -8.04 10.07
N LEU A 397 -2.07 -7.38 9.24
CA LEU A 397 -1.66 -6.20 8.48
C LEU A 397 -1.15 -5.07 9.40
N ALA A 398 -1.90 -4.73 10.46
CA ALA A 398 -1.53 -3.66 11.38
C ALA A 398 -0.24 -3.97 12.17
N ILE A 399 -0.03 -5.22 12.60
CA ILE A 399 1.23 -5.69 13.23
C ILE A 399 2.40 -5.56 12.26
N GLY A 400 2.19 -5.90 10.99
CA GLY A 400 3.18 -5.72 9.93
C GLY A 400 3.57 -4.27 9.69
N LEU A 401 2.58 -3.37 9.60
CA LEU A 401 2.81 -1.95 9.37
C LEU A 401 3.38 -1.23 10.60
N LEU A 402 3.00 -1.63 11.82
CA LEU A 402 3.62 -1.14 13.06
C LEU A 402 5.12 -1.46 13.10
N CYS A 403 5.49 -2.70 12.77
CA CYS A 403 6.89 -3.13 12.78
C CYS A 403 7.66 -2.85 11.49
N ALA A 404 7.05 -2.20 10.49
CA ALA A 404 7.76 -1.81 9.27
C ALA A 404 8.79 -0.71 9.61
N ARG A 405 10.05 -0.92 9.24
CA ARG A 405 11.12 0.09 9.43
C ARG A 405 10.79 1.41 8.75
N SER A 406 10.21 1.37 7.54
CA SER A 406 9.77 2.55 6.82
C SER A 406 8.42 2.34 6.17
N LEU A 407 7.52 3.30 6.39
CA LEU A 407 6.26 3.45 5.69
C LEU A 407 6.32 4.71 4.83
N HIS A 408 5.71 4.64 3.65
CA HIS A 408 5.54 5.77 2.74
C HIS A 408 4.06 6.13 2.68
N TYR A 409 3.74 7.37 2.32
CA TYR A 409 2.37 7.88 2.27
C TYR A 409 1.35 6.98 1.55
N GLN A 410 1.78 6.28 0.50
CA GLN A 410 0.96 5.32 -0.27
C GLN A 410 0.38 4.16 0.57
N PHE A 411 1.09 3.73 1.63
CA PHE A 411 0.64 2.64 2.52
C PHE A 411 -0.68 2.97 3.27
N PHE A 412 -1.11 4.23 3.27
CA PHE A 412 -2.39 4.63 3.84
C PHE A 412 -3.61 4.01 3.12
N ALA A 413 -3.45 3.56 1.88
CA ALA A 413 -4.46 2.78 1.15
C ALA A 413 -4.93 1.54 1.94
N TYR A 414 -4.00 0.91 2.67
CA TYR A 414 -4.28 -0.28 3.47
C TYR A 414 -4.86 0.04 4.85
N LEU A 415 -4.46 1.18 5.45
CA LEU A 415 -4.84 1.55 6.83
C LEU A 415 -6.15 2.32 6.93
N SER A 416 -6.38 3.31 6.07
CA SER A 416 -7.55 4.20 6.10
C SER A 416 -8.88 3.47 6.33
N TRP A 417 -9.14 2.41 5.57
CA TRP A 417 -10.32 1.54 5.72
C TRP A 417 -10.19 0.42 6.75
N ALA A 418 -8.98 0.09 7.21
CA ALA A 418 -8.78 -0.91 8.27
C ALA A 418 -8.99 -0.32 9.68
N THR A 419 -8.58 0.94 9.87
CA THR A 419 -8.51 1.59 11.19
C THR A 419 -9.87 1.73 11.89
N PRO A 420 -10.96 2.22 11.26
CA PRO A 420 -12.26 2.30 11.94
C PRO A 420 -12.76 0.93 12.44
N PHE A 421 -12.51 -0.13 11.67
CA PHE A 421 -12.83 -1.50 12.08
C PHE A 421 -11.97 -1.96 13.25
N LEU A 422 -10.65 -1.82 13.17
CA LEU A 422 -9.73 -2.28 14.22
C LEU A 422 -9.95 -1.55 15.55
N LEU A 423 -10.17 -0.23 15.51
CA LEU A 423 -10.50 0.56 16.71
C LEU A 423 -11.85 0.13 17.33
N TRP A 424 -12.83 -0.24 16.52
CA TRP A 424 -14.09 -0.83 17.01
C TRP A 424 -13.89 -2.22 17.61
N ARG A 425 -13.08 -3.10 16.97
CA ARG A 425 -12.75 -4.43 17.52
C ARG A 425 -11.90 -4.33 18.79
N ALA A 426 -11.08 -3.29 18.93
CA ALA A 426 -10.36 -2.93 20.15
C ALA A 426 -11.28 -2.44 21.29
N GLY A 427 -12.58 -2.21 21.01
CA GLY A 427 -13.56 -1.81 22.03
C GLY A 427 -13.48 -0.33 22.44
N LEU A 428 -12.84 0.52 21.64
CA LEU A 428 -12.78 1.96 21.93
C LEU A 428 -14.18 2.59 21.92
N HIS A 429 -14.41 3.50 22.86
CA HIS A 429 -15.58 4.38 22.84
C HIS A 429 -15.58 5.21 21.53
N PRO A 430 -16.74 5.45 20.87
CA PRO A 430 -16.79 6.14 19.58
C PRO A 430 -16.01 7.46 19.56
N VAL A 431 -16.12 8.31 20.59
CA VAL A 431 -15.38 9.58 20.66
C VAL A 431 -13.86 9.39 20.52
N LEU A 432 -13.28 8.39 21.18
CA LEU A 432 -11.85 8.07 21.09
C LEU A 432 -11.50 7.49 19.72
N LEU A 433 -12.38 6.67 19.15
CA LEU A 433 -12.22 6.12 17.79
C LEU A 433 -12.17 7.24 16.74
N TYR A 434 -13.09 8.20 16.82
CA TYR A 434 -13.10 9.39 15.96
C TYR A 434 -11.83 10.24 16.16
N ALA A 435 -11.40 10.46 17.41
CA ALA A 435 -10.18 11.21 17.71
C ALA A 435 -8.92 10.55 17.13
N VAL A 436 -8.75 9.23 17.30
CA VAL A 436 -7.62 8.48 16.72
C VAL A 436 -7.69 8.46 15.19
N TRP A 437 -8.88 8.37 14.59
CA TRP A 437 -9.02 8.47 13.12
C TRP A 437 -8.60 9.84 12.59
N VAL A 438 -9.01 10.94 13.24
CA VAL A 438 -8.61 12.30 12.86
C VAL A 438 -7.10 12.51 13.04
N LEU A 439 -6.53 12.02 14.14
CA LEU A 439 -5.08 12.04 14.38
C LEU A 439 -4.31 11.27 13.30
N GLN A 440 -4.85 10.13 12.85
CA GLN A 440 -4.28 9.34 11.77
C GLN A 440 -4.39 10.07 10.41
N GLU A 441 -5.55 10.62 10.04
CA GLU A 441 -5.70 11.39 8.80
C GLU A 441 -4.78 12.63 8.79
N TRP A 442 -4.66 13.36 9.91
CA TRP A 442 -3.73 14.49 10.03
C TRP A 442 -2.26 14.08 9.86
N SER A 443 -1.83 13.05 10.60
CA SER A 443 -0.42 12.63 10.61
C SER A 443 0.05 12.12 9.25
N TRP A 444 -0.80 11.39 8.53
CA TRP A 444 -0.52 10.93 7.17
C TRP A 444 -0.65 12.02 6.11
N ASN A 445 -1.33 13.15 6.36
CA ASN A 445 -1.34 14.30 5.45
C ASN A 445 -0.22 15.32 5.71
N THR A 446 0.56 15.16 6.78
CA THR A 446 1.69 16.05 7.08
C THR A 446 2.89 15.71 6.19
N TYR A 447 3.26 16.60 5.27
CA TYR A 447 4.39 16.45 4.35
C TYR A 447 5.30 17.70 4.35
N PRO A 448 6.65 17.54 4.45
CA PRO A 448 7.33 16.31 4.87
C PRO A 448 6.91 15.88 6.28
N SER A 449 7.14 14.62 6.64
CA SER A 449 6.82 14.11 7.97
C SER A 449 7.63 14.84 9.06
N THR A 450 7.03 15.00 10.24
CA THR A 450 7.68 15.60 11.41
C THR A 450 7.81 14.56 12.52
N ASN A 451 8.58 14.85 13.57
CA ASN A 451 8.69 13.93 14.72
C ASN A 451 7.33 13.72 15.39
N THR A 452 6.51 14.78 15.50
CA THR A 452 5.15 14.72 16.06
C THR A 452 4.18 13.96 15.16
N SER A 453 4.15 14.22 13.85
CA SER A 453 3.28 13.46 12.94
C SER A 453 3.70 11.98 12.88
N SER A 454 5.00 11.70 12.89
CA SER A 454 5.53 10.35 12.85
C SER A 454 5.24 9.55 14.13
N MET A 455 5.34 10.19 15.30
CA MET A 455 4.92 9.59 16.56
C MET A 455 3.41 9.34 16.59
N ALA A 456 2.59 10.22 16.01
CA ALA A 456 1.16 10.00 15.86
C ALA A 456 0.80 8.82 14.94
N VAL A 457 1.55 8.58 13.85
CA VAL A 457 1.40 7.36 13.02
C VAL A 457 1.66 6.10 13.84
N VAL A 458 2.79 6.04 14.55
CA VAL A 458 3.16 4.88 15.38
C VAL A 458 2.15 4.68 16.51
N LEU A 459 1.76 5.74 17.22
CA LEU A 459 0.77 5.66 18.30
C LEU A 459 -0.60 5.16 17.80
N SER A 460 -1.06 5.61 16.63
CA SER A 460 -2.31 5.15 16.03
C SER A 460 -2.27 3.64 15.73
N LEU A 461 -1.13 3.12 15.26
CA LEU A 461 -0.92 1.69 15.02
C LEU A 461 -0.80 0.89 16.33
N VAL A 462 -0.10 1.42 17.34
CA VAL A 462 -0.04 0.83 18.69
C VAL A 462 -1.44 0.68 19.29
N ILE A 463 -2.27 1.73 19.22
CA ILE A 463 -3.66 1.68 19.73
C ILE A 463 -4.49 0.60 19.01
N GLN A 464 -4.33 0.45 17.69
CA GLN A 464 -5.01 -0.60 16.92
C GLN A 464 -4.55 -2.01 17.33
N VAL A 465 -3.24 -2.24 17.38
CA VAL A 465 -2.66 -3.55 17.69
C VAL A 465 -2.91 -3.95 19.15
N PHE A 466 -2.46 -3.14 20.11
CA PHE A 466 -2.59 -3.48 21.52
C PHE A 466 -4.03 -3.39 22.02
N GLY A 467 -4.87 -2.50 21.46
CA GLY A 467 -6.29 -2.45 21.77
C GLY A 467 -7.04 -3.72 21.35
N VAL A 468 -6.79 -4.26 20.14
CA VAL A 468 -7.38 -5.53 19.70
C VAL A 468 -6.87 -6.71 20.53
N LEU A 469 -5.60 -6.70 20.95
CA LEU A 469 -5.03 -7.74 21.80
C LEU A 469 -5.62 -7.71 23.23
N ALA A 470 -5.74 -6.53 23.83
CA ALA A 470 -6.35 -6.33 25.14
C ALA A 470 -7.83 -6.74 25.13
N ASN A 471 -8.58 -6.31 24.11
CA ASN A 471 -9.98 -6.71 23.93
C ASN A 471 -10.14 -8.07 23.22
N SER A 472 -9.10 -8.92 23.17
CA SER A 472 -9.11 -10.19 22.41
C SER A 472 -10.30 -11.10 22.75
N ALA A 473 -10.77 -11.05 24.01
CA ALA A 473 -11.94 -11.77 24.49
C ALA A 473 -13.26 -11.39 23.80
N ASN A 474 -13.40 -10.18 23.25
CA ASN A 474 -14.56 -9.75 22.46
C ASN A 474 -14.21 -9.58 20.97
N ALA A 475 -12.94 -9.28 20.66
CA ALA A 475 -12.43 -9.10 19.30
C ALA A 475 -12.38 -10.40 18.49
N PHE A 476 -12.24 -11.57 19.15
CA PHE A 476 -12.13 -12.87 18.47
C PHE A 476 -13.17 -13.93 18.88
N THR A 477 -14.13 -13.62 19.76
CA THR A 477 -15.25 -14.53 20.05
C THR A 477 -16.35 -14.46 19.00
N ASP A 478 -16.93 -15.61 18.64
CA ASP A 478 -18.09 -15.68 17.75
C ASP A 478 -19.37 -15.29 18.50
N THR A 479 -19.90 -14.10 18.19
CA THR A 479 -21.12 -13.55 18.80
C THR A 479 -22.37 -14.39 18.55
N ARG A 480 -22.37 -15.33 17.59
CA ARG A 480 -23.52 -16.23 17.38
C ARG A 480 -23.85 -17.11 18.59
N ALA A 481 -22.84 -17.52 19.37
CA ALA A 481 -23.07 -18.35 20.56
C ALA A 481 -23.89 -17.61 21.64
N LYS A 482 -23.77 -16.28 21.75
CA LYS A 482 -24.50 -15.47 22.74
C LYS A 482 -25.94 -15.14 22.35
N GLN A 483 -26.33 -15.25 21.08
CA GLN A 483 -27.72 -15.02 20.65
C GLN A 483 -28.57 -16.28 20.75
N ALA A 484 -28.08 -17.43 20.27
CA ALA A 484 -28.80 -18.70 20.39
C ALA A 484 -29.08 -19.10 21.86
N GLY A 485 -28.16 -18.79 22.77
CA GLY A 485 -28.35 -19.03 24.21
C GLY A 485 -29.34 -18.08 24.92
N LYS A 486 -29.85 -17.04 24.24
CA LYS A 486 -30.90 -16.15 24.77
C LYS A 486 -32.28 -16.43 24.19
N GLU A 487 -32.36 -16.92 22.95
CA GLU A 487 -33.64 -17.30 22.31
C GLU A 487 -34.21 -18.62 22.85
N HIS A 488 -33.44 -19.40 23.61
CA HIS A 488 -33.90 -20.62 24.30
C HIS A 488 -34.25 -20.41 25.79
N ILE A 489 -34.31 -19.16 26.28
CA ILE A 489 -34.65 -18.84 27.69
C ILE A 489 -35.71 -17.72 27.74
N GLN A 490 -36.67 -17.76 26.81
CA GLN A 490 -37.92 -16.96 26.82
C GLN A 490 -39.10 -17.81 26.38
#